data_AF-A0A1A8M536-F1
#
_entry.id   AF-A0A1A8M536-F1
#
_cell.length_a   1.000
_cell.length_b   1.000
_cell.length_c   1.000
_cell.angle_alpha   90.00
_cell.angle_beta   90.00
_cell.angle_gamma   90.00
#
_symmetry.space_group_name_H-M   'P 1'
#
loop_
_entity.id
_entity.type
_entity.pdbx_description
1 polymer ?
#
loop_
_entity_poly.entity_id
_entity_poly.type
_entity_poly.pdbx_seq_one_letter_code
_entity_poly.pdbx_strand_id
1 'polypeptide(L)'
;DQQDDDDKLDDGDQMMTAEEKKKAQKQKQKAKHCTVLVELLQKNRRQKDKTNFLYVAFHVYKVSPEMQGTCLDRNFFMTNRPVGRSGTYKAQRGVWRKLRLDPGNYIIVGSTYRPNAPGEFFIRIFSKTSNTLGVQDFSCSSGYLPVMATPISPEDQTSIEKTFVDKAGPDDRLDVNGIMKLLNSVIEKDYHLPLETCRQIIFGEDTEGRSTLSREQVENLLTDLRTLQSIFNQFDEDSSGTMSPFELSLALEA
;
A
#
# COMPACT_ATOMS: atom_id res chain seq x y z
N ASP A 1 -47.54 63.46 -42.65
CA ASP A 1 -47.41 62.04 -43.03
C ASP A 1 -46.02 61.73 -43.52
N GLN A 2 -45.40 60.79 -42.80
CA GLN A 2 -44.29 59.88 -43.12
C GLN A 2 -43.36 60.19 -44.31
N GLN A 3 -42.05 60.21 -44.01
CA GLN A 3 -41.11 59.36 -44.74
C GLN A 3 -39.85 59.06 -43.90
N ASP A 4 -39.40 57.82 -44.02
CA ASP A 4 -38.32 57.12 -43.33
C ASP A 4 -36.93 57.69 -43.65
N ASP A 5 -35.97 57.47 -42.74
CA ASP A 5 -34.59 57.16 -43.12
C ASP A 5 -33.93 56.30 -42.03
N ASP A 6 -33.61 55.07 -42.44
CA ASP A 6 -32.78 54.08 -41.77
C ASP A 6 -31.34 54.60 -41.60
N ASP A 7 -30.76 54.52 -40.39
CA ASP A 7 -29.30 54.54 -40.25
C ASP A 7 -28.78 53.34 -39.46
N LYS A 8 -27.88 52.63 -40.14
CA LYS A 8 -27.34 51.30 -39.86
C LYS A 8 -26.38 51.28 -38.66
N LEU A 9 -26.44 50.16 -37.95
CA LEU A 9 -25.42 49.69 -37.00
C LEU A 9 -24.05 49.54 -37.69
N ASP A 10 -23.03 50.27 -37.22
CA ASP A 10 -21.62 50.02 -37.53
C ASP A 10 -21.01 49.12 -36.45
N ASP A 11 -21.01 47.82 -36.72
CA ASP A 11 -20.35 46.79 -35.92
C ASP A 11 -18.88 46.74 -36.35
N GLY A 12 -18.06 47.62 -35.75
CA GLY A 12 -16.64 47.73 -36.02
C GLY A 12 -15.88 46.48 -35.55
N ASP A 13 -15.72 45.50 -36.42
CA ASP A 13 -14.87 44.32 -36.22
C ASP A 13 -13.40 44.75 -36.16
N GLN A 14 -12.91 45.03 -34.94
CA GLN A 14 -11.53 45.40 -34.69
C GLN A 14 -10.63 44.18 -35.02
N MET A 15 -10.05 44.18 -36.22
CA MET A 15 -9.12 43.15 -36.66
C MET A 15 -7.87 43.09 -35.76
N MET A 16 -7.90 42.17 -34.79
CA MET A 16 -6.78 41.88 -33.89
C MET A 16 -5.49 41.64 -34.67
N THR A 17 -4.41 42.32 -34.29
CA THR A 17 -3.10 42.17 -34.94
C THR A 17 -2.56 40.75 -34.78
N ALA A 18 -1.67 40.32 -35.69
CA ALA A 18 -1.06 38.99 -35.61
C ALA A 18 -0.28 38.74 -34.30
N GLU A 19 0.24 39.79 -33.67
CA GLU A 19 0.88 39.73 -32.36
C GLU A 19 -0.11 39.59 -31.21
N GLU A 20 -1.25 40.25 -31.27
CA GLU A 20 -2.33 40.11 -30.29
C GLU A 20 -3.01 38.75 -30.38
N LYS A 21 -3.21 38.22 -31.60
CA LYS A 21 -3.66 36.84 -31.81
C LYS A 21 -2.66 35.84 -31.24
N LYS A 22 -1.36 36.02 -31.45
CA LYS A 22 -0.30 35.20 -30.82
C LYS A 22 -0.28 35.32 -29.29
N LYS A 23 -0.46 36.52 -28.73
CA LYS A 23 -0.53 36.74 -27.27
C LYS A 23 -1.80 36.11 -26.67
N ALA A 24 -2.95 36.26 -27.30
CA ALA A 24 -4.22 35.66 -26.89
C ALA A 24 -4.20 34.13 -26.99
N GLN A 25 -3.56 33.57 -28.02
CA GLN A 25 -3.40 32.12 -28.19
C GLN A 25 -2.42 31.54 -27.16
N LYS A 26 -1.33 32.27 -26.84
CA LYS A 26 -0.39 31.94 -25.76
C LYS A 26 -1.03 32.08 -24.38
N GLN A 27 -1.98 32.99 -24.19
CA GLN A 27 -2.80 33.11 -22.98
C GLN A 27 -3.86 31.99 -22.87
N LYS A 28 -4.55 31.63 -23.96
CA LYS A 28 -5.47 30.47 -24.02
C LYS A 28 -4.75 29.14 -23.74
N GLN A 29 -3.54 28.95 -24.27
CA GLN A 29 -2.70 27.79 -23.93
C GLN A 29 -2.22 27.83 -22.46
N LYS A 30 -1.87 29.01 -21.93
CA LYS A 30 -1.56 29.17 -20.49
C LYS A 30 -2.75 28.85 -19.59
N ALA A 31 -3.98 29.08 -20.04
CA ALA A 31 -5.20 28.79 -19.29
C ALA A 31 -5.53 27.29 -19.23
N LYS A 32 -4.93 26.45 -20.11
CA LYS A 32 -5.16 25.01 -20.15
C LYS A 32 -4.26 24.20 -19.20
N HIS A 33 -3.31 24.82 -18.51
CA HIS A 33 -2.37 24.11 -17.64
C HIS A 33 -2.37 24.66 -16.22
N CYS A 34 -2.54 23.76 -15.26
CA CYS A 34 -2.36 24.02 -13.84
C CYS A 34 -0.87 24.12 -13.52
N THR A 35 -0.48 25.15 -12.77
CA THR A 35 0.90 25.27 -12.28
C THR A 35 0.94 24.87 -10.82
N VAL A 36 1.77 23.88 -10.50
CA VAL A 36 1.95 23.37 -9.14
C VAL A 36 3.43 23.33 -8.77
N LEU A 37 3.75 23.58 -7.51
CA LEU A 37 5.06 23.35 -6.93
C LEU A 37 4.91 22.27 -5.87
N VAL A 38 5.64 21.18 -6.06
CA VAL A 38 5.66 20.04 -5.14
C VAL A 38 7.01 20.03 -4.45
N GLU A 39 7.00 19.83 -3.15
CA GLU A 39 8.21 19.73 -2.32
C GLU A 39 8.09 18.56 -1.34
N LEU A 40 9.09 17.69 -1.35
CA LEU A 40 9.24 16.56 -0.44
C LEU A 40 10.33 16.89 0.58
N LEU A 41 10.01 16.82 1.88
CA LEU A 41 10.97 17.09 2.96
C LEU A 41 11.05 15.93 3.95
N GLN A 42 12.28 15.59 4.34
CA GLN A 42 12.58 14.61 5.39
C GLN A 42 12.51 15.28 6.77
N LYS A 43 11.86 14.62 7.74
CA LYS A 43 11.74 15.08 9.14
C LYS A 43 12.90 14.57 10.00
N ASN A 44 13.17 15.28 11.09
CA ASN A 44 13.98 14.84 12.25
C ASN A 44 15.41 14.30 11.97
N ARG A 45 15.96 14.47 10.75
CA ARG A 45 17.30 13.94 10.43
C ARG A 45 18.40 14.56 11.28
N ARG A 46 18.31 15.88 11.57
CA ARG A 46 19.30 16.60 12.42
C ARG A 46 19.29 16.16 13.89
N GLN A 47 18.24 15.51 14.37
CA GLN A 47 18.17 14.96 15.73
C GLN A 47 18.86 13.60 15.83
N LYS A 48 18.86 12.81 14.74
CA LYS A 48 19.47 11.47 14.71
C LYS A 48 20.94 11.50 14.27
N ASP A 49 21.33 12.43 13.39
CA ASP A 49 22.72 12.59 12.97
C ASP A 49 22.91 13.96 12.28
N LYS A 50 24.05 14.65 12.48
CA LYS A 50 24.16 16.08 12.09
C LYS A 50 24.13 16.34 10.57
N THR A 51 24.23 15.32 9.71
CA THR A 51 24.41 15.55 8.25
C THR A 51 23.98 14.43 7.31
N ASN A 52 23.41 13.31 7.78
CA ASN A 52 23.11 12.17 6.90
C ASN A 52 21.68 12.20 6.31
N PHE A 53 21.49 12.97 5.25
CA PHE A 53 20.24 12.98 4.48
C PHE A 53 20.11 11.74 3.61
N LEU A 54 18.91 11.15 3.58
CA LEU A 54 18.62 10.10 2.60
C LEU A 54 18.63 10.72 1.20
N TYR A 55 19.06 9.94 0.22
CA TYR A 55 18.86 10.29 -1.17
C TYR A 55 17.37 10.15 -1.48
N VAL A 56 16.68 11.26 -1.70
CA VAL A 56 15.22 11.29 -1.93
C VAL A 56 14.87 11.92 -3.28
N ALA A 57 13.75 11.47 -3.84
CA ALA A 57 13.11 12.03 -5.01
C ALA A 57 11.59 11.85 -4.91
N PHE A 58 10.85 12.54 -5.77
CA PHE A 58 9.45 12.23 -6.00
C PHE A 58 9.13 12.12 -7.48
N HIS A 59 8.11 11.33 -7.78
CA HIS A 59 7.56 11.12 -9.10
C HIS A 59 6.06 11.45 -9.09
N VAL A 60 5.56 11.99 -10.19
CA VAL A 60 4.16 12.39 -10.36
C VAL A 60 3.58 11.58 -11.49
N TYR A 61 2.49 10.86 -11.23
CA TYR A 61 1.77 10.03 -12.18
C TYR A 61 0.38 10.63 -12.42
N LYS A 62 -0.09 10.59 -13.66
CA LYS A 62 -1.47 10.94 -14.01
C LYS A 62 -2.34 9.71 -13.81
N VAL A 63 -3.51 9.88 -13.20
CA VAL A 63 -4.41 8.77 -12.86
C VAL A 63 -5.76 9.04 -13.52
N SER A 64 -6.33 7.99 -14.10
CA SER A 64 -7.69 8.07 -14.64
C SER A 64 -8.70 8.19 -13.49
N PRO A 65 -9.87 8.82 -13.71
CA PRO A 65 -10.94 8.87 -12.70
C PRO A 65 -11.37 7.49 -12.20
N GLU A 66 -11.28 6.45 -13.04
CA GLU A 66 -11.63 5.06 -12.72
C GLU A 66 -10.71 4.43 -11.65
N MET A 67 -9.45 4.86 -11.60
CA MET A 67 -8.47 4.37 -10.62
C MET A 67 -8.41 5.21 -9.34
N GLN A 68 -9.26 6.24 -9.24
CA GLN A 68 -9.29 7.11 -8.06
C GLN A 68 -9.84 6.33 -6.85
N GLY A 69 -9.03 6.16 -5.80
CA GLY A 69 -9.37 5.38 -4.60
C GLY A 69 -9.05 3.89 -4.67
N THR A 70 -8.46 3.42 -5.78
CA THR A 70 -7.95 2.04 -5.87
C THR A 70 -6.52 1.96 -5.33
N CYS A 71 -6.16 0.83 -4.72
CA CYS A 71 -4.78 0.54 -4.34
C CYS A 71 -3.96 0.32 -5.62
N LEU A 72 -2.91 1.12 -5.83
CA LEU A 72 -2.07 1.02 -7.02
C LEU A 72 -1.01 -0.07 -6.84
N ASP A 73 -0.99 -1.03 -7.75
CA ASP A 73 -0.09 -2.17 -7.73
C ASP A 73 1.19 -1.94 -8.56
N ARG A 74 2.05 -2.96 -8.59
CA ARG A 74 3.27 -2.97 -9.41
C ARG A 74 2.97 -2.76 -10.90
N ASN A 75 1.90 -3.35 -11.41
CA ASN A 75 1.55 -3.29 -12.83
C ASN A 75 1.24 -1.86 -13.29
N PHE A 76 0.56 -1.08 -12.44
CA PHE A 76 0.33 0.34 -12.69
C PHE A 76 1.64 1.09 -12.94
N PHE A 77 2.64 0.94 -12.06
CA PHE A 77 3.91 1.67 -12.15
C PHE A 77 4.82 1.17 -13.28
N MET A 78 4.68 -0.09 -13.70
CA MET A 78 5.41 -0.62 -14.86
C MET A 78 4.82 -0.11 -16.19
N THR A 79 3.50 0.04 -16.25
CA THR A 79 2.79 0.46 -17.47
C THR A 79 2.80 1.97 -17.65
N ASN A 80 2.64 2.74 -16.56
CA ASN A 80 2.47 4.18 -16.60
C ASN A 80 3.80 4.91 -16.37
N ARG A 81 4.17 5.81 -17.28
CA ARG A 81 5.34 6.67 -17.10
C ARG A 81 5.00 7.90 -16.25
N PRO A 82 5.92 8.38 -15.39
CA PRO A 82 5.70 9.59 -14.63
C PRO A 82 5.63 10.81 -15.54
N VAL A 83 4.61 11.64 -15.35
CA VAL A 83 4.42 12.92 -16.05
C VAL A 83 5.29 14.05 -15.49
N GLY A 84 5.82 13.86 -14.27
CA GLY A 84 6.70 14.81 -13.61
C GLY A 84 7.62 14.11 -12.61
N ARG A 85 8.77 14.72 -12.33
CA ARG A 85 9.74 14.24 -11.33
C ARG A 85 10.55 15.37 -10.72
N SER A 86 11.04 15.17 -9.51
CA SER A 86 11.92 16.13 -8.83
C SER A 86 13.31 16.26 -9.47
N GLY A 87 13.74 15.25 -10.23
CA GLY A 87 15.08 15.13 -10.78
C GLY A 87 15.76 13.86 -10.28
N THR A 88 17.09 13.84 -10.27
CA THR A 88 17.85 12.75 -9.65
C THR A 88 17.62 12.71 -8.15
N TYR A 89 17.81 11.54 -7.54
CA TYR A 89 17.80 11.40 -6.08
C TYR A 89 18.95 12.22 -5.48
N LYS A 90 18.63 13.02 -4.46
CA LYS A 90 19.60 13.92 -3.81
C LYS A 90 19.60 13.74 -2.30
N ALA A 91 20.79 13.68 -1.71
CA ALA A 91 21.01 13.70 -0.27
C ALA A 91 20.84 15.12 0.28
N GLN A 92 19.62 15.63 0.23
CA GLN A 92 19.26 16.96 0.73
C GLN A 92 18.06 16.84 1.67
N ARG A 93 17.89 17.81 2.58
CA ARG A 93 16.75 17.85 3.51
C ARG A 93 15.40 17.74 2.78
N GLY A 94 15.31 18.37 1.62
CA GLY A 94 14.14 18.28 0.78
C GLY A 94 14.47 18.57 -0.67
N VAL A 95 13.60 18.09 -1.55
CA VAL A 95 13.66 18.29 -3.00
C VAL A 95 12.35 18.90 -3.46
N TRP A 96 12.41 19.81 -4.43
CA TRP A 96 11.23 20.48 -4.95
C TRP A 96 11.26 20.59 -6.46
N ARG A 97 10.07 20.71 -7.07
CA ARG A 97 9.93 20.99 -8.49
C ARG A 97 8.66 21.76 -8.77
N LYS A 98 8.79 22.78 -9.64
CA LYS A 98 7.66 23.43 -10.30
C LYS A 98 7.27 22.63 -11.55
N LEU A 99 6.01 22.23 -11.62
CA LEU A 99 5.42 21.44 -12.69
C LEU A 99 4.27 22.22 -13.34
N ARG A 100 4.09 22.01 -14.64
CA ARG A 100 2.91 22.45 -15.39
C ARG A 100 2.19 21.19 -15.85
N LEU A 101 0.99 20.99 -15.33
CA LEU A 101 0.20 19.77 -15.53
C LEU A 101 -1.13 20.16 -16.16
N ASP A 102 -1.71 19.25 -16.93
CA ASP A 102 -3.09 19.43 -17.39
C ASP A 102 -4.06 19.26 -16.21
N PRO A 103 -5.27 19.84 -16.25
CA PRO A 103 -6.31 19.53 -15.29
C PRO A 103 -6.58 18.02 -15.22
N GLY A 104 -6.65 17.47 -14.01
CA GLY A 104 -6.88 16.04 -13.78
C GLY A 104 -6.39 15.57 -12.41
N ASN A 105 -6.47 14.26 -12.18
CA ASN A 105 -6.03 13.61 -10.95
C ASN A 105 -4.60 13.10 -11.08
N TYR A 106 -3.81 13.30 -10.03
CA TYR A 106 -2.40 12.94 -10.00
C TYR A 106 -2.03 12.32 -8.66
N ILE A 107 -1.13 11.35 -8.69
CA ILE A 107 -0.52 10.76 -7.50
C ILE A 107 0.94 11.17 -7.45
N ILE A 108 1.40 11.55 -6.25
CA ILE A 108 2.77 11.91 -5.97
C ILE A 108 3.39 10.81 -5.12
N VAL A 109 4.38 10.12 -5.66
CA VAL A 109 5.12 9.06 -4.96
C VAL A 109 6.46 9.64 -4.53
N GLY A 110 6.61 9.90 -3.23
CA GLY A 110 7.89 10.25 -2.61
C GLY A 110 8.61 8.98 -2.17
N SER A 111 9.90 8.86 -2.50
CA SER A 111 10.68 7.68 -2.14
C SER A 111 12.15 8.01 -1.89
N THR A 112 12.82 7.06 -1.23
CA THR A 112 14.27 7.02 -1.06
C THR A 112 14.91 6.25 -2.20
N TYR A 113 16.20 6.49 -2.45
CA TYR A 113 16.93 5.79 -3.51
C TYR A 113 17.12 4.31 -3.20
N ARG A 114 17.50 3.98 -1.97
CA ARG A 114 17.58 2.60 -1.49
C ARG A 114 16.23 2.18 -0.91
N PRO A 115 15.76 0.95 -1.19
CA PRO A 115 14.65 0.36 -0.46
C PRO A 115 15.00 0.19 1.03
N ASN A 116 13.98 -0.03 1.87
CA ASN A 116 14.13 -0.28 3.30
C ASN A 116 14.88 0.80 4.09
N ALA A 117 14.84 2.05 3.64
CA ALA A 117 15.43 3.17 4.35
C ALA A 117 14.36 3.91 5.18
N PRO A 118 14.25 3.65 6.50
CA PRO A 118 13.22 4.27 7.31
C PRO A 118 13.44 5.78 7.41
N GLY A 119 12.36 6.54 7.20
CA GLY A 119 12.40 8.00 7.27
C GLY A 119 11.00 8.59 7.32
N GLU A 120 10.80 9.52 8.25
CA GLU A 120 9.61 10.35 8.25
C GLU A 120 9.75 11.48 7.24
N PHE A 121 8.66 11.81 6.55
CA PHE A 121 8.64 12.89 5.59
C PHE A 121 7.32 13.66 5.64
N PHE A 122 7.26 14.76 4.91
CA PHE A 122 6.01 15.43 4.55
C PHE A 122 6.15 16.03 3.15
N ILE A 123 5.00 16.18 2.48
CA ILE A 123 4.91 16.78 1.16
C ILE A 123 4.15 18.10 1.28
N ARG A 124 4.66 19.16 0.64
CA ARG A 124 3.98 20.43 0.46
C ARG A 124 3.63 20.62 -1.00
N ILE A 125 2.40 21.04 -1.25
CA ILE A 125 1.89 21.28 -2.60
C ILE A 125 1.35 22.70 -2.64
N PHE A 126 1.94 23.53 -3.49
CA PHE A 126 1.50 24.90 -3.74
C PHE A 126 0.94 24.97 -5.16
N SER A 127 -0.36 25.22 -5.29
CA SER A 127 -1.02 25.39 -6.60
C SER A 127 -1.30 26.86 -6.85
N LYS A 128 -1.15 27.29 -8.12
CA LYS A 128 -1.51 28.66 -8.53
C LYS A 128 -3.03 28.87 -8.60
N THR A 129 -3.76 27.80 -8.91
CA THR A 129 -5.22 27.76 -9.02
C THR A 129 -5.77 26.87 -7.90
N SER A 130 -7.08 26.99 -7.61
CA SER A 130 -7.75 26.11 -6.65
C SER A 130 -7.46 24.65 -6.99
N ASN A 131 -7.22 23.85 -5.96
CA ASN A 131 -6.94 22.43 -6.05
C ASN A 131 -7.65 21.71 -4.91
N THR A 132 -8.25 20.57 -5.20
CA THR A 132 -8.78 19.66 -4.18
C THR A 132 -7.63 18.76 -3.73
N LEU A 133 -6.97 19.13 -2.63
CA LEU A 133 -5.99 18.26 -2.00
C LEU A 133 -6.73 17.25 -1.11
N GLY A 134 -6.77 15.99 -1.54
CA GLY A 134 -7.13 14.87 -0.69
C GLY A 134 -5.88 14.09 -0.31
N VAL A 135 -5.66 13.85 0.98
CA VAL A 135 -4.88 12.67 1.38
C VAL A 135 -5.83 11.50 1.19
N GLN A 136 -5.53 10.64 0.21
CA GLN A 136 -6.30 9.42 0.03
C GLN A 136 -5.54 8.33 0.78
N ASP A 137 -5.99 8.01 1.99
CA ASP A 137 -5.56 6.81 2.67
C ASP A 137 -6.14 5.64 1.88
N PHE A 138 -5.28 4.91 1.19
CA PHE A 138 -5.70 3.70 0.49
C PHE A 138 -6.01 2.64 1.54
N SER A 139 -7.28 2.31 1.69
CA SER A 139 -7.67 1.03 2.30
C SER A 139 -7.34 -0.06 1.28
N CYS A 140 -6.08 -0.49 1.24
CA CYS A 140 -5.70 -1.70 0.51
C CYS A 140 -6.26 -2.87 1.30
N SER A 141 -7.45 -3.36 0.92
CA SER A 141 -8.00 -4.59 1.45
C SER A 141 -7.18 -5.75 0.89
N SER A 142 -6.35 -6.38 1.73
CA SER A 142 -5.87 -7.72 1.41
C SER A 142 -7.05 -8.66 1.62
N GLY A 143 -7.65 -9.12 0.53
CA GLY A 143 -8.60 -10.22 0.61
C GLY A 143 -7.81 -11.49 0.80
N TYR A 144 -7.97 -12.17 1.93
CA TYR A 144 -7.36 -13.48 2.15
C TYR A 144 -7.98 -14.46 1.15
N LEU A 145 -7.17 -14.96 0.21
CA LEU A 145 -7.56 -16.12 -0.57
C LEU A 145 -7.00 -17.36 0.14
N PRO A 146 -7.81 -18.42 0.32
CA PRO A 146 -7.27 -19.66 0.88
C PRO A 146 -6.29 -20.25 -0.12
N VAL A 147 -4.99 -20.22 0.23
CA VAL A 147 -3.95 -20.93 -0.52
C VAL A 147 -4.14 -22.43 -0.34
N MET A 148 -3.97 -23.20 -1.42
CA MET A 148 -4.02 -24.65 -1.37
C MET A 148 -2.87 -25.19 -0.51
N ALA A 149 -3.17 -25.58 0.73
CA ALA A 149 -2.22 -26.21 1.62
C ALA A 149 -1.97 -27.67 1.20
N THR A 150 -0.75 -28.16 1.45
CA THR A 150 -0.50 -29.60 1.42
C THR A 150 -1.38 -30.29 2.47
N PRO A 151 -2.19 -31.29 2.09
CA PRO A 151 -3.03 -32.01 3.04
C PRO A 151 -2.15 -32.69 4.10
N ILE A 152 -2.70 -32.82 5.31
CA ILE A 152 -1.98 -33.42 6.45
C ILE A 152 -1.54 -34.84 6.07
N SER A 153 -0.25 -35.14 6.27
CA SER A 153 0.28 -36.50 6.09
C SER A 153 -0.45 -37.49 7.02
N PRO A 154 -0.74 -38.72 6.58
CA PRO A 154 -1.34 -39.74 7.44
C PRO A 154 -0.49 -40.08 8.69
N GLU A 155 0.84 -39.88 8.62
CA GLU A 155 1.75 -40.03 9.76
C GLU A 155 1.54 -38.92 10.80
N ASP A 156 1.37 -37.68 10.33
CA ASP A 156 1.09 -36.52 11.18
C ASP A 156 -0.30 -36.62 11.81
N GLN A 157 -1.32 -37.08 11.06
CA GLN A 157 -2.67 -37.32 11.60
C GLN A 157 -2.64 -38.29 12.78
N THR A 158 -1.90 -39.40 12.65
CA THR A 158 -1.79 -40.39 13.73
C THR A 158 -1.07 -39.82 14.97
N SER A 159 -0.05 -38.98 14.76
CA SER A 159 0.67 -38.30 15.85
C SER A 159 -0.20 -37.24 16.54
N ILE A 160 -0.98 -36.48 15.76
CA ILE A 160 -1.94 -35.48 16.23
C ILE A 160 -3.01 -36.15 17.08
N GLU A 161 -3.65 -37.21 16.59
CA GLU A 161 -4.67 -37.95 17.34
C GLU A 161 -4.13 -38.53 18.63
N LYS A 162 -2.93 -39.13 18.60
CA LYS A 162 -2.28 -39.66 19.80
C LYS A 162 -1.97 -38.57 20.83
N THR A 163 -1.48 -37.42 20.38
CA THR A 163 -1.14 -36.29 21.25
C THR A 163 -2.39 -35.64 21.82
N PHE A 164 -3.46 -35.58 21.03
CA PHE A 164 -4.77 -35.10 21.48
C PHE A 164 -5.31 -35.99 22.60
N VAL A 165 -5.36 -37.30 22.40
CA VAL A 165 -5.86 -38.26 23.42
C VAL A 165 -5.03 -38.22 24.71
N ASP A 166 -3.71 -38.05 24.62
CA ASP A 166 -2.81 -37.99 25.79
C ASP A 166 -2.90 -36.66 26.57
N LYS A 167 -3.42 -35.60 25.95
CA LYS A 167 -3.44 -34.24 26.53
C LYS A 167 -4.83 -33.65 26.72
N ALA A 168 -5.87 -34.27 26.15
CA ALA A 168 -7.24 -33.85 26.31
C ALA A 168 -7.67 -33.95 27.77
N GLY A 169 -8.38 -32.93 28.23
CA GLY A 169 -9.03 -32.90 29.52
C GLY A 169 -10.22 -33.87 29.59
N PRO A 170 -10.85 -34.01 30.78
CA PRO A 170 -12.01 -34.88 30.98
C PRO A 170 -13.23 -34.49 30.12
N ASP A 171 -13.22 -33.31 29.52
CA ASP A 171 -14.24 -32.77 28.61
C ASP A 171 -13.90 -32.95 27.12
N ASP A 172 -12.86 -33.73 26.79
CA ASP A 172 -12.35 -33.93 25.42
C ASP A 172 -11.90 -32.62 24.76
N ARG A 173 -11.33 -31.72 25.57
CA ARG A 173 -10.83 -30.41 25.13
C ARG A 173 -9.38 -30.21 25.52
N LEU A 174 -8.65 -29.45 24.71
CA LEU A 174 -7.26 -29.13 24.97
C LEU A 174 -7.11 -27.78 25.65
N ASP A 175 -6.28 -27.75 26.70
CA ASP A 175 -5.82 -26.53 27.34
C ASP A 175 -4.68 -25.89 26.54
N VAL A 176 -4.26 -24.68 26.97
CA VAL A 176 -3.16 -23.94 26.34
C VAL A 176 -1.88 -24.78 26.23
N ASN A 177 -1.56 -25.60 27.24
CA ASN A 177 -0.35 -26.41 27.25
C ASN A 177 -0.44 -27.60 26.30
N GLY A 178 -1.62 -28.23 26.20
CA GLY A 178 -1.94 -29.28 25.25
C GLY A 178 -1.83 -28.78 23.81
N ILE A 179 -2.44 -27.63 23.51
CA ILE A 179 -2.35 -26.97 22.21
C ILE A 179 -0.90 -26.63 21.88
N MET A 180 -0.16 -26.04 22.81
CA MET A 180 1.25 -25.72 22.60
C MET A 180 2.07 -26.97 22.25
N LYS A 181 1.90 -28.08 22.98
CA LYS A 181 2.63 -29.33 22.67
C LYS A 181 2.22 -29.91 21.32
N LEU A 182 0.93 -29.91 21.02
CA LEU A 182 0.38 -30.47 19.79
C LEU A 182 0.82 -29.66 18.57
N LEU A 183 0.70 -28.33 18.59
CA LEU A 183 1.17 -27.48 17.49
C LEU A 183 2.69 -27.62 17.28
N ASN A 184 3.47 -27.61 18.36
CA ASN A 184 4.93 -27.77 18.26
C ASN A 184 5.39 -29.19 17.86
N SER A 185 4.51 -30.20 17.93
CA SER A 185 4.82 -31.51 17.34
C SER A 185 4.64 -31.56 15.83
N VAL A 186 3.86 -30.62 15.27
CA VAL A 186 3.48 -30.53 13.85
C VAL A 186 4.34 -29.53 13.10
N ILE A 187 4.86 -28.52 13.81
CA ILE A 187 5.77 -27.51 13.27
C ILE A 187 7.18 -28.09 13.06
N GLU A 188 7.88 -27.61 12.04
CA GLU A 188 9.27 -28.00 11.77
C GLU A 188 10.18 -27.76 12.97
N LYS A 189 11.20 -28.61 13.14
CA LYS A 189 12.02 -28.71 14.37
C LYS A 189 12.73 -27.42 14.79
N ASP A 190 12.93 -26.50 13.83
CA ASP A 190 13.65 -25.26 14.07
C ASP A 190 12.74 -24.13 14.58
N TYR A 191 11.42 -24.34 14.60
CA TYR A 191 10.46 -23.35 15.07
C TYR A 191 9.69 -23.83 16.29
N HIS A 192 9.49 -22.90 17.23
CA HIS A 192 8.76 -23.17 18.45
C HIS A 192 7.77 -22.03 18.74
N LEU A 193 6.48 -22.34 18.79
CA LEU A 193 5.45 -21.41 19.21
C LEU A 193 5.50 -21.21 20.73
N PRO A 194 5.67 -19.96 21.21
CA PRO A 194 5.65 -19.67 22.62
C PRO A 194 4.22 -19.76 23.16
N LEU A 195 4.11 -20.02 24.46
CA LEU A 195 2.82 -20.16 25.16
C LEU A 195 1.89 -18.97 24.92
N GLU A 196 2.44 -17.76 24.83
CA GLU A 196 1.66 -16.55 24.60
C GLU A 196 0.99 -16.55 23.22
N THR A 197 1.69 -17.01 22.17
CA THR A 197 1.08 -17.16 20.84
C THR A 197 -0.05 -18.17 20.88
N CYS A 198 0.10 -19.28 21.60
CA CYS A 198 -0.98 -20.25 21.78
C CYS A 198 -2.20 -19.66 22.52
N ARG A 199 -1.99 -18.76 23.49
CA ARG A 199 -3.10 -18.03 24.13
C ARG A 199 -3.83 -17.11 23.15
N GLN A 200 -3.08 -16.39 22.32
CA GLN A 200 -3.67 -15.50 21.31
C GLN A 200 -4.45 -16.30 20.25
N ILE A 201 -3.96 -17.48 19.88
CA ILE A 201 -4.69 -18.40 18.98
C ILE A 201 -6.03 -18.80 19.61
N ILE A 202 -6.04 -19.25 20.86
CA ILE A 202 -7.29 -19.62 21.56
C ILE A 202 -8.24 -18.42 21.68
N PHE A 203 -7.70 -17.22 21.91
CA PHE A 203 -8.50 -16.00 21.96
C PHE A 203 -9.10 -15.62 20.60
N GLY A 204 -8.45 -15.99 19.49
CA GLY A 204 -8.95 -15.76 18.13
C GLY A 204 -10.07 -16.73 17.72
N GLU A 205 -10.17 -17.88 18.38
CA GLU A 205 -11.22 -18.87 18.16
C GLU A 205 -12.51 -18.52 18.93
N ASP A 206 -13.67 -18.90 18.37
CA ASP A 206 -14.94 -18.76 19.08
C ASP A 206 -15.09 -19.85 20.15
N THR A 207 -14.55 -19.57 21.34
CA THR A 207 -14.57 -20.52 22.46
C THR A 207 -15.77 -20.36 23.38
N GLU A 208 -16.71 -19.46 23.07
CA GLU A 208 -17.82 -19.07 23.95
C GLU A 208 -17.32 -18.60 25.35
N GLY A 209 -16.11 -18.04 25.42
CA GLY A 209 -15.49 -17.60 26.67
C GLY A 209 -14.70 -18.67 27.43
N ARG A 210 -14.48 -19.84 26.84
CA ARG A 210 -13.63 -20.90 27.41
C ARG A 210 -12.16 -20.70 27.06
N SER A 211 -11.26 -21.20 27.90
CA SER A 211 -9.81 -21.22 27.66
C SER A 211 -9.31 -22.51 27.01
N THR A 212 -10.24 -23.31 26.47
CA THR A 212 -9.97 -24.63 25.88
C THR A 212 -10.61 -24.75 24.51
N LEU A 213 -10.01 -25.57 23.63
CA LEU A 213 -10.51 -25.84 22.28
C LEU A 213 -11.07 -27.27 22.17
N SER A 214 -12.14 -27.43 21.39
CA SER A 214 -12.66 -28.74 21.01
C SER A 214 -11.80 -29.40 19.94
N ARG A 215 -12.02 -30.70 19.71
CA ARG A 215 -11.35 -31.45 18.65
C ARG A 215 -11.52 -30.82 17.26
N GLU A 216 -12.75 -30.44 16.91
CA GLU A 216 -13.06 -29.80 15.62
C GLU A 216 -12.31 -28.48 15.44
N GLN A 217 -12.26 -27.64 16.49
CA GLN A 217 -11.53 -26.36 16.45
C GLN A 217 -10.02 -26.58 16.27
N VAL A 218 -9.46 -27.60 16.92
CA VAL A 218 -8.04 -27.93 16.78
C VAL A 218 -7.72 -28.47 15.39
N GLU A 219 -8.59 -29.28 14.80
CA GLU A 219 -8.43 -29.78 13.43
C GLU A 219 -8.47 -28.65 12.38
N ASN A 220 -9.37 -27.68 12.55
CA ASN A 220 -9.42 -26.47 11.72
C ASN A 220 -8.14 -25.64 11.88
N LEU A 221 -7.73 -25.35 13.12
CA LEU A 221 -6.52 -24.60 13.42
C LEU A 221 -5.26 -25.25 12.82
N LEU A 222 -5.16 -26.58 12.87
CA LEU A 222 -4.05 -27.30 12.25
C LEU A 222 -4.05 -27.15 10.73
N THR A 223 -5.22 -27.17 10.11
CA THR A 223 -5.38 -26.94 8.67
C THR A 223 -4.96 -25.52 8.29
N ASP A 224 -5.36 -24.52 9.07
CA ASP A 224 -4.97 -23.13 8.89
C ASP A 224 -3.46 -22.94 9.08
N LEU A 225 -2.88 -23.57 10.12
CA LEU A 225 -1.45 -23.50 10.38
C LEU A 225 -0.64 -24.13 9.23
N ARG A 226 -1.11 -25.23 8.64
CA ARG A 226 -0.46 -25.83 7.45
C ARG A 226 -0.60 -24.95 6.22
N THR A 227 -1.72 -24.27 6.07
CA THR A 227 -1.91 -23.27 5.01
C THR A 227 -0.90 -22.15 5.16
N LEU A 228 -0.76 -21.59 6.37
CA LEU A 228 0.21 -20.55 6.68
C LEU A 228 1.66 -21.03 6.48
N GLN A 229 1.99 -22.28 6.84
CA GLN A 229 3.32 -22.86 6.57
C GLN A 229 3.59 -23.01 5.07
N SER A 230 2.60 -23.44 4.30
CA SER A 230 2.74 -23.56 2.84
C SER A 230 2.97 -22.20 2.19
N ILE A 231 2.23 -21.18 2.61
CA ILE A 231 2.45 -19.79 2.21
C ILE A 231 3.86 -19.37 2.64
N PHE A 232 4.24 -19.65 3.88
CA PHE A 232 5.53 -19.26 4.41
C PHE A 232 6.69 -19.80 3.54
N ASN A 233 6.68 -21.10 3.29
CA ASN A 233 7.70 -21.78 2.48
C ASN A 233 7.67 -21.38 1.01
N GLN A 234 6.51 -20.97 0.48
CA GLN A 234 6.40 -20.49 -0.90
C GLN A 234 7.04 -19.12 -1.09
N PHE A 235 6.95 -18.25 -0.08
CA PHE A 235 7.41 -16.86 -0.16
C PHE A 235 8.75 -16.59 0.56
N ASP A 236 9.29 -17.55 1.31
CA ASP A 236 10.67 -17.55 1.85
C ASP A 236 11.68 -17.93 0.74
N GLU A 237 11.83 -17.05 -0.26
CA GLU A 237 12.67 -17.29 -1.45
C GLU A 237 14.14 -17.56 -1.10
N ASP A 238 14.63 -16.97 0.00
CA ASP A 238 16.01 -17.13 0.45
C ASP A 238 16.21 -18.30 1.44
N SER A 239 15.14 -19.01 1.78
CA SER A 239 15.13 -20.11 2.76
C SER A 239 15.83 -19.71 4.08
N SER A 240 15.71 -18.42 4.45
CA SER A 240 16.34 -17.90 5.66
C SER A 240 15.62 -18.32 6.92
N GLY A 241 14.39 -18.82 6.78
CA GLY A 241 13.48 -19.05 7.90
C GLY A 241 12.93 -17.76 8.50
N THR A 242 13.04 -16.65 7.78
CA THR A 242 12.50 -15.35 8.16
C THR A 242 11.89 -14.64 6.96
N MET A 243 10.79 -13.90 7.15
CA MET A 243 10.22 -13.09 6.09
C MET A 243 10.67 -11.63 6.17
N SER A 244 11.20 -11.12 5.07
CA SER A 244 11.37 -9.68 4.87
C SER A 244 10.00 -8.99 4.76
N PRO A 245 9.90 -7.67 5.00
CA PRO A 245 8.64 -6.95 4.86
C PRO A 245 8.02 -7.03 3.45
N PHE A 246 8.83 -7.27 2.42
CA PHE A 246 8.33 -7.43 1.05
C PHE A 246 7.76 -8.83 0.83
N GLU A 247 8.44 -9.87 1.30
CA GLU A 247 7.94 -11.26 1.25
C GLU A 247 6.67 -11.39 2.10
N LEU A 248 6.64 -10.77 3.29
CA LEU A 248 5.45 -10.73 4.12
C LEU A 248 4.27 -10.04 3.41
N SER A 249 4.53 -8.93 2.70
CA SER A 249 3.48 -8.26 1.93
C SER A 249 2.91 -9.16 0.84
N LEU A 250 3.77 -9.90 0.13
CA LEU A 250 3.34 -10.84 -0.90
C LEU A 250 2.64 -12.07 -0.31
N ALA A 251 3.14 -12.58 0.81
CA ALA A 251 2.56 -13.71 1.54
C ALA A 251 1.16 -13.38 2.11
N LEU A 252 0.94 -12.13 2.53
CA LEU A 252 -0.38 -11.67 3.00
C LEU A 252 -1.37 -11.41 1.85
N GLU A 253 -0.90 -11.27 0.62
CA GLU A 253 -1.72 -11.12 -0.59
C GLU A 253 -2.07 -12.48 -1.24
N ALA A 254 -1.46 -13.57 -0.80
CA ALA A 254 -1.67 -14.94 -1.30
C ALA A 254 -3.02 -15.52 -0.86
#